data_AF-A0A1F3K1S3-F1
#
_entry.id   AF-A0A1F3K1S3-F1
#
_cell.length_a   1.000
_cell.length_b   1.000
_cell.length_c   1.000
_cell.angle_alpha   90.00
_cell.angle_beta   90.00
_cell.angle_gamma   90.00
#
_symmetry.space_group_name_H-M   'P 1'
#
loop_
_entity.id
_entity.type
_entity.pdbx_description
1 polymer ?
#
loop_
_entity_poly.entity_id
_entity_poly.type
_entity_poly.pdbx_seq_one_letter_code
_entity_poly.pdbx_strand_id
1 'polypeptide(L)'
;MNSIEGLKLVNRIHKRLLDTEKIDGKLIKDLKELRNYAIEDKDPVLVKLIRLTYEHLENFEGFFINIPEDELFDDSQNEEVGDIHEDVKLQIDSLIYLLSLIEDSNNKRNREDILEYRSRLTKYADEN
;
A
#
# COMPACT_ATOMS: atom_id res chain seq x y z
N MET A 1 12.42 0.30 -2.80
CA MET A 1 13.01 1.53 -2.23
C MET A 1 14.50 1.28 -2.15
N ASN A 2 15.36 2.22 -2.55
CA ASN A 2 16.81 2.02 -2.58
C ASN A 2 17.54 2.80 -1.49
N SER A 3 16.99 3.95 -1.07
CA SER A 3 17.58 4.74 0.01
C SER A 3 17.45 4.07 1.38
N ILE A 4 18.52 4.13 2.19
CA ILE A 4 18.53 3.59 3.56
C ILE A 4 17.50 4.31 4.44
N GLU A 5 17.40 5.63 4.34
CA GLU A 5 16.44 6.41 5.13
C GLU A 5 15.00 6.15 4.69
N GLY A 6 14.74 5.98 3.38
CA GLY A 6 13.46 5.53 2.87
C GLY A 6 13.07 4.15 3.42
N LEU A 7 13.99 3.18 3.40
CA LEU A 7 13.75 1.84 3.96
C LEU A 7 13.46 1.89 5.48
N LYS A 8 14.21 2.69 6.24
CA LYS A 8 13.93 2.90 7.67
C LYS A 8 12.53 3.49 7.90
N LEU A 9 12.09 4.40 7.03
CA LEU A 9 10.77 4.99 7.11
C LEU A 9 9.69 3.95 6.78
N VAL A 10 9.84 3.16 5.72
CA VAL A 10 8.94 2.02 5.40
C VAL A 10 8.78 1.11 6.61
N ASN A 11 9.88 0.66 7.20
CA ASN A 11 9.86 -0.26 8.34
C ASN A 11 9.22 0.37 9.59
N ARG A 12 9.39 1.68 9.79
CA ARG A 12 8.73 2.42 10.87
C ARG A 12 7.22 2.51 10.65
N ILE A 13 6.77 2.78 9.43
CA ILE A 13 5.35 2.82 9.08
C ILE A 13 4.73 1.43 9.28
N HIS A 14 5.36 0.40 8.70
CA HIS A 14 4.91 -0.99 8.77
C HIS A 14 4.76 -1.44 10.23
N LYS A 15 5.80 -1.26 11.07
CA LYS A 15 5.72 -1.58 12.49
C LYS A 15 4.58 -0.83 13.21
N ARG A 16 4.40 0.46 12.91
CA ARG A 16 3.32 1.23 13.54
C ARG A 16 1.94 0.70 13.15
N LEU A 17 1.73 0.31 11.90
CA LEU A 17 0.46 -0.28 11.45
C LEU A 17 0.17 -1.58 12.20
N LEU A 18 1.18 -2.46 12.35
CA LEU A 18 1.05 -3.68 13.15
C LEU A 18 0.77 -3.41 14.63
N ASP A 19 1.44 -2.41 15.23
CA ASP A 19 1.30 -2.12 16.66
C ASP A 19 -0.03 -1.42 17.00
N THR A 20 -0.57 -0.62 16.07
CA THR A 20 -1.74 0.24 16.33
C THR A 20 -3.03 -0.22 15.67
N GLU A 21 -2.92 -1.02 14.61
CA GLU A 21 -4.02 -1.45 13.75
C GLU A 21 -4.94 -0.28 13.35
N LYS A 22 -4.33 0.86 12.98
CA LYS A 22 -5.06 2.10 12.67
C LYS A 22 -4.46 2.86 11.50
N ILE A 23 -5.35 3.41 10.68
CA ILE A 23 -5.05 4.42 9.67
C ILE A 23 -5.25 5.80 10.31
N ASP A 24 -4.20 6.62 10.36
CA ASP A 24 -4.23 7.92 11.01
C ASP A 24 -3.56 9.03 10.18
N GLY A 25 -3.73 10.28 10.61
CA GLY A 25 -3.09 11.42 9.93
C GLY A 25 -1.55 11.39 9.94
N LYS A 26 -0.94 10.57 10.80
CA LYS A 26 0.52 10.38 10.83
C LYS A 26 0.98 9.49 9.68
N LEU A 27 0.21 8.44 9.34
CA LEU A 27 0.46 7.62 8.15
C LEU A 27 0.54 8.47 6.88
N ILE A 28 -0.41 9.39 6.67
CA ILE A 28 -0.42 10.28 5.49
C ILE A 28 0.85 11.15 5.44
N LYS A 29 1.27 11.72 6.58
CA LYS A 29 2.50 12.51 6.66
C LYS A 29 3.74 11.70 6.32
N ASP A 30 3.83 10.49 6.88
CA ASP A 30 4.96 9.60 6.62
C ASP A 30 4.99 9.13 5.15
N LEU A 31 3.84 8.87 4.51
CA LEU A 31 3.77 8.54 3.08
C LEU A 31 4.21 9.72 2.20
N LYS A 32 3.83 10.96 2.57
CA LYS A 32 4.30 12.17 1.87
C LYS A 32 5.81 12.35 2.00
N GLU A 33 6.38 12.05 3.16
CA GLU A 33 7.84 12.02 3.34
C GLU A 33 8.47 10.89 2.52
N LEU A 34 7.88 9.70 2.53
CA LEU A 34 8.35 8.52 1.81
C LEU A 34 8.46 8.77 0.30
N ARG A 35 7.54 9.56 -0.26
CA ARG A 35 7.55 9.96 -1.66
C ARG A 35 8.84 10.71 -2.03
N ASN A 36 9.39 11.53 -1.14
CA ASN A 36 10.61 12.28 -1.44
C ASN A 36 11.79 11.33 -1.71
N TYR A 37 11.92 10.26 -0.92
CA TYR A 37 12.94 9.24 -1.14
C TYR A 37 12.75 8.50 -2.47
N ALA A 38 11.51 8.21 -2.87
CA ALA A 38 11.25 7.62 -4.19
C ALA A 38 11.63 8.56 -5.36
N ILE A 39 11.51 9.88 -5.18
CA ILE A 39 11.97 10.89 -6.15
C ILE A 39 13.50 10.87 -6.25
N GLU A 40 14.19 10.85 -5.11
CA GLU A 40 15.66 10.76 -5.03
C GLU A 40 16.20 9.48 -5.67
N ASP A 41 15.52 8.36 -5.43
CA ASP A 41 15.82 7.05 -6.03
C ASP A 41 15.52 6.98 -7.54
N LYS A 42 14.93 8.05 -8.11
CA LYS A 42 14.52 8.14 -9.52
C LYS A 42 13.60 7.00 -9.95
N ASP A 43 12.72 6.54 -9.06
CA ASP A 43 11.70 5.54 -9.37
C ASP A 43 10.32 6.20 -9.58
N PRO A 44 9.97 6.61 -10.82
CA PRO A 44 8.72 7.30 -11.09
C PRO A 44 7.48 6.44 -10.81
N VAL A 45 7.61 5.11 -10.80
CA VAL A 45 6.49 4.21 -10.48
C VAL A 45 6.19 4.28 -8.99
N LEU A 46 7.21 4.19 -8.13
CA LEU A 46 7.02 4.35 -6.69
C LEU A 46 6.55 5.76 -6.33
N VAL A 47 7.09 6.80 -6.98
CA VAL A 47 6.62 8.19 -6.77
C VAL A 47 5.12 8.31 -7.05
N LYS A 48 4.63 7.69 -8.14
CA LYS A 48 3.22 7.72 -8.49
C LYS A 48 2.39 6.84 -7.54
N LEU A 49 2.86 5.64 -7.20
CA LEU A 49 2.18 4.72 -6.28
C LEU A 49 1.97 5.37 -4.92
N ILE A 50 3.06 5.81 -4.25
CA ILE A 50 3.00 6.41 -2.91
C ILE A 50 2.10 7.65 -2.91
N ARG A 51 2.14 8.45 -3.98
CA ARG A 51 1.24 9.59 -4.16
C ARG A 51 -0.22 9.17 -4.15
N LEU A 52 -0.58 8.22 -5.00
CA LEU A 52 -1.95 7.73 -5.10
C LEU A 52 -2.40 7.11 -3.77
N THR A 53 -1.52 6.41 -3.05
CA THR A 53 -1.83 5.84 -1.73
C THR A 53 -2.23 6.91 -0.73
N TYR A 54 -1.45 7.97 -0.55
CA TYR A 54 -1.84 9.00 0.43
C TYR A 54 -3.03 9.83 -0.04
N GLU A 55 -3.20 10.08 -1.35
CA GLU A 55 -4.37 10.78 -1.89
C GLU A 55 -5.65 9.97 -1.64
N HIS A 56 -5.58 8.65 -1.80
CA HIS A 56 -6.69 7.73 -1.50
C HIS A 56 -7.08 7.82 -0.01
N LEU A 57 -6.10 7.74 0.90
CA LEU A 57 -6.35 7.86 2.34
C LEU A 57 -6.94 9.23 2.72
N GLU A 58 -6.52 10.30 2.07
CA GLU A 58 -7.03 11.66 2.30
C GLU A 58 -8.46 11.84 1.78
N ASN A 59 -8.80 11.24 0.65
CA ASN A 59 -10.11 11.43 0.01
C ASN A 59 -11.20 10.52 0.58
N PHE A 60 -10.85 9.29 0.98
CA PHE A 60 -11.82 8.26 1.33
C PHE A 60 -11.77 7.82 2.80
N GLU A 61 -10.81 8.33 3.58
CA GLU A 61 -10.66 8.03 5.02
C GLU A 61 -10.48 6.53 5.35
N GLY A 62 -10.03 5.74 4.39
CA GLY A 62 -9.76 4.30 4.51
C GLY A 62 -8.96 3.78 3.33
N PHE A 63 -8.52 2.52 3.36
CA PHE A 63 -7.76 1.92 2.26
C PHE A 63 -8.53 0.78 1.59
N PHE A 64 -9.28 1.13 0.55
CA PHE A 64 -10.28 0.27 -0.09
C PHE A 64 -9.76 -0.46 -1.33
N ILE A 65 -8.48 -0.84 -1.31
CA ILE A 65 -7.84 -1.53 -2.42
C ILE A 65 -7.45 -2.91 -1.94
N ASN A 66 -8.00 -3.96 -2.56
CA ASN A 66 -7.62 -5.34 -2.25
C ASN A 66 -6.18 -5.63 -2.67
N ILE A 67 -5.59 -6.64 -2.03
CA ILE A 67 -4.30 -7.21 -2.42
C ILE A 67 -4.38 -7.73 -3.89
N PRO A 68 -3.44 -7.34 -4.78
CA PRO A 68 -3.24 -7.93 -6.11
C PRO A 68 -3.15 -9.46 -6.04
N GLU A 69 -3.75 -10.16 -7.01
CA GLU A 69 -4.02 -11.62 -6.99
C GLU A 69 -3.58 -12.34 -5.72
N ASP A 70 -4.52 -12.48 -4.80
CA ASP A 70 -4.40 -13.47 -3.75
C ASP A 70 -4.40 -14.85 -4.42
N GLU A 71 -3.22 -15.44 -4.68
CA GLU A 71 -3.09 -16.88 -5.02
C GLU A 71 -3.59 -17.79 -3.86
N LEU A 72 -4.22 -17.23 -2.83
CA LEU A 72 -4.90 -17.92 -1.73
C LEU A 72 -6.38 -18.22 -2.00
N PHE A 73 -6.85 -18.15 -3.24
CA PHE A 73 -8.00 -18.99 -3.63
C PHE A 73 -7.54 -20.44 -3.75
N ASP A 74 -7.25 -21.07 -2.61
CA ASP A 74 -7.36 -22.52 -2.51
C ASP A 74 -8.85 -22.83 -2.72
N ASP A 75 -9.19 -23.44 -3.85
CA ASP A 75 -10.51 -23.99 -4.20
C ASP A 75 -11.08 -24.96 -3.13
N SER A 76 -10.37 -25.19 -2.02
CA SER A 76 -10.73 -26.09 -0.94
C SER A 76 -11.42 -25.46 0.28
N GLN A 77 -11.47 -24.13 0.45
CA GLN A 77 -12.23 -23.52 1.56
C GLN A 77 -12.99 -22.26 1.14
N ASN A 78 -14.33 -22.35 1.21
CA ASN A 78 -15.27 -21.22 1.17
C ASN A 78 -15.11 -20.32 2.41
N GLU A 79 -13.95 -19.72 2.63
CA GLU A 79 -13.85 -18.59 3.56
C GLU A 79 -14.38 -17.35 2.82
N GLU A 80 -15.44 -16.74 3.37
CA GLU A 80 -15.92 -15.45 2.89
C GLU A 80 -14.77 -14.45 2.99
N VAL A 81 -14.17 -14.09 1.84
CA VAL A 81 -13.26 -12.95 1.76
C VAL A 81 -14.07 -11.74 2.19
N GLY A 82 -13.74 -11.19 3.37
CA GLY A 82 -14.48 -10.08 3.95
C GLY A 82 -14.51 -8.87 3.00
N ASP A 83 -15.51 -8.01 3.18
CA ASP A 83 -15.61 -6.78 2.39
C ASP A 83 -14.56 -5.77 2.88
N ILE A 84 -13.63 -5.39 1.99
CA ILE A 84 -12.60 -4.38 2.24
C ILE A 84 -13.18 -3.03 2.69
N HIS A 85 -14.44 -2.73 2.32
CA HIS A 85 -15.13 -1.53 2.75
C HIS A 85 -15.61 -1.57 4.21
N GLU A 86 -15.86 -2.76 4.75
CA GLU A 86 -16.40 -2.95 6.09
C GLU A 86 -15.31 -3.39 7.10
N ASP A 87 -14.29 -4.11 6.64
CA ASP A 87 -13.25 -4.66 7.50
C ASP A 87 -11.97 -3.81 7.48
N VAL A 88 -11.80 -3.00 8.53
CA VAL A 88 -10.59 -2.17 8.75
C VAL A 88 -9.32 -3.02 8.80
N LYS A 89 -9.38 -4.28 9.25
CA LYS A 89 -8.22 -5.16 9.30
C LYS A 89 -7.75 -5.52 7.90
N LEU A 90 -8.67 -5.85 6.98
CA LEU A 90 -8.32 -6.11 5.57
C LEU A 90 -7.67 -4.88 4.91
N GLN A 91 -8.16 -3.67 5.23
CA GLN A 91 -7.56 -2.43 4.73
C GLN A 91 -6.11 -2.26 5.22
N ILE A 92 -5.86 -2.58 6.50
CA ILE A 92 -4.53 -2.50 7.11
C ILE A 92 -3.61 -3.59 6.56
N ASP A 93 -4.09 -4.82 6.43
CA ASP A 93 -3.33 -5.94 5.87
C ASP A 93 -2.90 -5.63 4.43
N SER A 94 -3.78 -5.03 3.63
CA SER A 94 -3.44 -4.58 2.29
C SER A 94 -2.41 -3.44 2.27
N LEU A 95 -2.51 -2.45 3.17
CA LEU A 95 -1.48 -1.40 3.32
C LEU A 95 -0.13 -1.98 3.74
N ILE A 96 -0.13 -2.94 4.67
CA ILE A 96 1.08 -3.63 5.13
C ILE A 96 1.74 -4.36 3.97
N TYR A 97 0.96 -5.11 3.19
CA TYR A 97 1.45 -5.79 2.01
C TYR A 97 2.03 -4.79 1.01
N LEU A 98 1.32 -3.70 0.70
CA LEU A 98 1.83 -2.64 -0.18
C LEU A 98 3.18 -2.07 0.31
N LEU A 99 3.36 -1.86 1.62
CA LEU A 99 4.63 -1.40 2.18
C LEU A 99 5.75 -2.44 2.01
N SER A 100 5.46 -3.73 2.14
CA SER A 100 6.43 -4.80 1.88
C SER A 100 6.91 -4.81 0.41
N LEU A 101 6.02 -4.49 -0.53
CA LEU A 101 6.40 -4.35 -1.95
C LEU A 101 7.31 -3.14 -2.17
N ILE A 102 7.05 -2.03 -1.47
CA ILE A 102 7.89 -0.84 -1.53
C ILE A 102 9.27 -1.12 -0.93
N GLU A 103 9.36 -1.94 0.12
CA GLU A 103 10.62 -2.37 0.74
C GLU A 103 11.52 -3.05 -0.29
N ASP A 104 11.02 -4.08 -1.00
CA ASP A 104 11.75 -4.81 -2.04
C ASP A 104 11.21 -4.55 -3.46
N SER A 105 11.17 -3.27 -3.85
CA SER A 105 10.54 -2.83 -5.12
C SER A 105 11.28 -3.23 -6.39
N ASN A 106 12.51 -3.75 -6.28
CA ASN A 106 13.31 -4.19 -7.42
C ASN A 106 13.04 -5.66 -7.77
N ASN A 107 12.41 -6.41 -6.87
CA ASN A 107 11.92 -7.74 -7.16
C ASN A 107 10.89 -7.69 -8.29
N LYS A 108 11.07 -8.55 -9.30
CA LYS A 108 10.23 -8.55 -10.50
C LYS A 108 8.75 -8.80 -10.17
N ARG A 109 8.45 -9.75 -9.28
CA ARG A 109 7.07 -10.07 -8.88
C ARG A 109 6.46 -8.89 -8.12
N ASN A 110 7.18 -8.35 -7.13
CA ASN A 110 6.70 -7.18 -6.39
C ASN A 110 6.43 -5.99 -7.31
N ARG A 111 7.20 -5.86 -8.40
CA ARG A 111 7.01 -4.80 -9.39
C ARG A 111 5.71 -4.96 -10.17
N GLU A 112 5.28 -6.18 -10.44
CA GLU A 112 3.98 -6.47 -11.07
C GLU A 112 2.84 -6.06 -10.13
N ASP A 113 2.90 -6.46 -8.85
CA ASP A 113 1.91 -6.09 -7.83
C ASP A 113 1.84 -4.57 -7.59
N ILE A 114 2.99 -3.89 -7.58
CA ILE A 114 3.07 -2.42 -7.49
C ILE A 114 2.31 -1.76 -8.66
N LEU A 115 2.46 -2.28 -9.88
CA LEU A 115 1.78 -1.73 -11.06
C LEU A 115 0.28 -2.00 -11.00
N GLU A 116 -0.13 -3.14 -10.45
CA GLU A 116 -1.52 -3.46 -10.22
C GLU A 116 -2.16 -2.55 -9.17
N TYR A 117 -1.56 -2.42 -7.98
CA TYR A 117 -2.02 -1.46 -6.96
C TYR A 117 -2.19 -0.06 -7.54
N ARG A 118 -1.20 0.40 -8.30
CA ARG A 118 -1.25 1.72 -8.95
C ARG A 118 -2.46 1.85 -9.89
N SER A 119 -2.78 0.78 -10.61
CA SER A 119 -3.92 0.76 -11.53
C SER A 119 -5.24 0.70 -10.78
N ARG A 120 -5.35 -0.13 -9.72
CA ARG A 120 -6.52 -0.22 -8.84
C ARG A 120 -6.80 1.10 -8.12
N LEU A 121 -5.77 1.75 -7.56
CA LEU A 121 -5.88 3.08 -6.95
C LEU A 121 -6.38 4.15 -7.93
N THR A 122 -5.85 4.14 -9.15
CA THR A 122 -6.31 5.08 -10.19
C THR A 122 -7.77 4.84 -10.54
N LYS A 123 -8.14 3.57 -10.78
CA LYS A 123 -9.51 3.17 -11.11
C LYS A 123 -10.49 3.55 -9.99
N TYR A 124 -10.16 3.26 -8.74
CA TYR A 124 -11.01 3.57 -7.60
C TYR A 124 -11.30 5.08 -7.51
N ALA A 125 -10.26 5.91 -7.70
CA ALA A 125 -10.39 7.37 -7.68
C ALA A 125 -11.17 7.94 -8.88
N ASP A 126 -11.23 7.22 -10.01
CA ASP A 126 -12.05 7.62 -11.17
C ASP A 126 -13.53 7.21 -10.98
N GLU A 127 -13.79 6.19 -10.17
CA GLU A 127 -15.13 5.61 -9.93
C GLU A 127 -15.85 6.21 -8.71
N ASN A 128 -15.16 6.95 -7.85
CA ASN A 128 -15.69 7.54 -6.60
C ASN A 128 -15.27 9.00 -6.45
#